data_AF-A0A0G0NCE1-F1
#
_entry.id   AF-A0A0G0NCE1-F1
#
_cell.length_a   1.000
_cell.length_b   1.000
_cell.length_c   1.000
_cell.angle_alpha   90.00
_cell.angle_beta   90.00
_cell.angle_gamma   90.00
#
_symmetry.space_group_name_H-M   'P 1'
#
loop_
_entity.id
_entity.type
_entity.pdbx_description
1 polymer ?
#
loop_
_entity_poly.entity_id
_entity_poly.type
_entity_poly.pdbx_seq_one_letter_code
_entity_poly.pdbx_strand_id
1 'polypeptide(L)'
;MLELSESINVWALFEKASVRPFVFIWNNRKIKIETINFVHTTHEGSALIYHFSVSAGGNFYKLGFDCSNLKWILEAVEDDS
;
A
#
# COMPACT_ATOMS: atom_id res chain seq x y z
N MET A 1 -10.55 8.95 -7.78
CA MET A 1 -9.98 8.23 -6.63
C MET A 1 -10.67 8.64 -5.32
N LEU A 2 -11.11 7.66 -4.52
CA LEU A 2 -11.68 7.83 -3.18
C LEU A 2 -10.55 7.76 -2.13
N GLU A 3 -10.36 8.84 -1.39
CA GLU A 3 -9.37 8.93 -0.31
C GLU A 3 -9.89 8.24 0.96
N LEU A 4 -9.01 7.46 1.59
CA LEU A 4 -9.25 6.62 2.76
C LEU A 4 -8.12 6.81 3.78
N SER A 5 -8.27 6.24 4.97
CA SER A 5 -7.21 6.17 5.98
C SER A 5 -7.40 4.93 6.85
N GLU A 6 -7.53 3.78 6.20
CA GLU A 6 -7.85 2.52 6.86
C GLU A 6 -6.60 1.69 7.13
N SER A 7 -6.44 1.21 8.36
CA SER A 7 -5.37 0.25 8.68
C SER A 7 -5.66 -1.10 8.06
N ILE A 8 -4.66 -1.66 7.37
CA ILE A 8 -4.77 -2.94 6.66
C ILE A 8 -3.63 -3.88 7.04
N ASN A 9 -3.86 -5.18 6.88
CA ASN A 9 -2.79 -6.17 6.97
C ASN A 9 -2.19 -6.42 5.60
N VAL A 10 -0.87 -6.51 5.52
CA VAL A 10 -0.14 -6.69 4.25
C VAL A 10 0.89 -7.80 4.38
N TRP A 11 0.90 -8.69 3.40
CA TRP A 11 2.01 -9.61 3.16
C TRP A 11 3.01 -8.92 2.25
N ALA A 12 4.19 -8.60 2.81
CA ALA A 12 5.27 -7.93 2.11
C ALA A 12 6.57 -8.73 2.21
N LEU A 13 7.38 -8.65 1.16
CA LEU A 13 8.78 -9.11 1.19
C LEU A 13 9.65 -7.91 1.55
N PHE A 14 10.47 -8.08 2.57
CA PHE A 14 11.61 -7.22 2.82
C PHE A 14 12.80 -7.85 2.11
N GLU A 15 13.27 -7.20 1.04
CA GLU A 15 14.41 -7.67 0.26
C GLU A 15 15.50 -6.60 0.30
N LYS A 16 16.64 -6.94 0.92
CA LYS A 16 17.74 -5.99 1.13
C LYS A 16 17.25 -4.74 1.88
N ALA A 17 17.25 -3.59 1.21
CA ALA A 17 16.84 -2.30 1.76
C ALA A 17 15.51 -1.79 1.15
N SER A 18 14.69 -2.68 0.58
CA SER A 18 13.38 -2.35 0.04
C SER A 18 12.29 -3.23 0.62
N VAL A 19 11.07 -2.71 0.57
CA VAL A 19 9.85 -3.41 0.94
C VAL A 19 8.97 -3.53 -0.31
N ARG A 20 8.42 -4.71 -0.53
CA ARG A 20 7.55 -5.01 -1.67
C ARG A 20 6.26 -5.68 -1.20
N PRO A 21 5.08 -5.04 -1.33
CA PRO A 21 3.81 -5.66 -0.98
C PRO A 21 3.35 -6.67 -2.05
N PHE A 22 2.73 -7.78 -1.62
CA PHE A 22 2.19 -8.83 -2.51
C PHE A 22 0.68 -9.03 -2.37
N VAL A 23 0.18 -8.98 -1.14
CA VAL A 23 -1.23 -9.17 -0.83
C VAL A 23 -1.58 -8.22 0.31
N PHE A 24 -2.70 -7.54 0.20
CA PHE A 24 -3.27 -6.82 1.33
C PHE A 24 -4.66 -7.36 1.66
N ILE A 25 -5.06 -7.21 2.92
CA ILE A 25 -6.34 -7.68 3.43
C ILE A 25 -7.19 -6.46 3.75
N TRP A 26 -8.27 -6.29 3.00
CA TRP A 26 -9.22 -5.20 3.15
C TRP A 26 -10.65 -5.76 3.11
N ASN A 27 -11.52 -5.32 4.02
CA ASN A 27 -12.88 -5.84 4.16
C ASN A 27 -12.97 -7.38 4.21
N ASN A 28 -12.05 -8.00 4.96
CA ASN A 28 -11.90 -9.45 5.11
C ASN A 28 -11.64 -10.21 3.78
N ARG A 29 -11.19 -9.50 2.74
CA ARG A 29 -10.81 -10.07 1.44
C ARG A 29 -9.30 -9.94 1.24
N LYS A 30 -8.69 -11.02 0.75
CA LYS A 30 -7.29 -11.01 0.30
C LYS A 30 -7.25 -10.46 -1.12
N ILE A 31 -6.64 -9.30 -1.30
CA ILE A 31 -6.47 -8.65 -2.60
C ILE A 31 -5.00 -8.85 -3.00
N LYS A 32 -4.79 -9.65 -4.04
CA LYS A 32 -3.46 -9.93 -4.58
C LYS A 32 -3.04 -8.80 -5.50
N ILE A 33 -1.88 -8.22 -5.24
CA ILE A 33 -1.29 -7.18 -6.09
C ILE A 33 -0.80 -7.83 -7.37
N GLU A 34 -1.25 -7.29 -8.50
CA GLU A 34 -0.84 -7.73 -9.84
C GLU A 34 0.38 -6.94 -10.30
N THR A 35 0.31 -5.61 -10.16
CA THR A 35 1.36 -4.68 -10.59
C THR A 35 1.57 -3.60 -9.54
N ILE A 36 2.84 -3.25 -9.28
CA ILE A 36 3.21 -2.02 -8.57
C ILE A 36 3.56 -1.00 -9.64
N ASN A 37 2.69 0.00 -9.83
CA ASN A 37 2.79 0.99 -10.90
C ASN A 37 3.78 2.11 -10.57
N PHE A 38 3.80 2.53 -9.30
CA PHE A 38 4.64 3.62 -8.84
C PHE A 38 5.00 3.44 -7.37
N VAL A 39 6.23 3.83 -7.01
CA VAL A 39 6.72 3.86 -5.64
C VAL A 39 7.43 5.18 -5.39
N HIS A 40 7.08 5.83 -4.29
CA HIS A 40 7.82 6.98 -3.79
C HIS A 40 7.86 6.96 -2.27
N THR A 41 8.65 7.84 -1.68
CA THR A 41 8.75 7.99 -0.23
C THR A 41 8.52 9.43 0.16
N THR A 42 7.88 9.63 1.31
CA THR A 42 7.74 10.93 1.96
C THR A 42 8.32 10.87 3.37
N HIS A 43 8.62 12.04 3.93
CA HIS A 43 9.02 12.17 5.33
C HIS A 43 7.95 12.98 6.06
N GLU A 44 7.26 12.37 7.03
CA GLU A 44 6.36 13.05 7.95
C GLU A 44 7.07 13.24 9.28
N GLY A 45 7.68 14.41 9.46
CA GLY A 45 8.61 14.64 10.56
C GLY A 45 9.83 13.72 10.42
N SER A 46 10.00 12.80 11.37
CA SER A 46 11.05 11.76 11.34
C SER A 46 10.59 10.42 10.76
N ALA A 47 9.30 10.26 10.45
CA ALA A 47 8.76 9.03 9.91
C ALA A 47 9.00 8.97 8.40
N LEU A 48 9.72 7.94 7.95
CA LEU A 48 9.80 7.58 6.53
C LEU A 48 8.56 6.77 6.16
N ILE A 49 7.81 7.24 5.17
CA ILE A 49 6.62 6.55 4.65
C ILE A 49 6.88 6.11 3.22
N TYR A 50 6.66 4.83 2.94
CA TYR A 50 6.63 4.31 1.57
C TYR A 50 5.22 4.36 1.01
N HIS A 51 5.05 4.94 -0.17
CA HIS A 51 3.78 4.97 -0.88
C HIS A 51 3.87 4.09 -2.12
N PHE A 52 2.89 3.20 -2.28
CA PHE A 52 2.78 2.27 -3.40
C PHE A 52 1.47 2.50 -4.14
N SER A 53 1.55 2.88 -5.41
CA SER A 53 0.41 2.80 -6.33
C SER A 53 0.39 1.44 -6.98
N VAL A 54 -0.68 0.66 -6.79
CA VAL A 54 -0.78 -0.72 -7.24
C VAL A 54 -2.06 -0.98 -8.02
N SER A 55 -2.02 -1.92 -8.95
CA SER A 55 -3.20 -2.46 -9.63
C SER A 55 -3.50 -3.85 -9.09
N ALA A 56 -4.78 -4.11 -8.80
CA ALA A 56 -5.26 -5.42 -8.37
C ALA A 56 -6.74 -5.58 -8.70
N GLY A 57 -7.12 -6.68 -9.35
CA GLY A 57 -8.52 -7.04 -9.55
C GLY A 57 -9.37 -5.99 -10.27
N GLY A 58 -8.77 -5.23 -11.19
CA GLY A 58 -9.44 -4.17 -11.95
C GLY A 58 -9.58 -2.82 -11.24
N ASN A 59 -8.86 -2.62 -10.13
CA ASN A 59 -8.84 -1.35 -9.41
C ASN A 59 -7.40 -0.85 -9.19
N PHE A 60 -7.27 0.45 -8.95
CA PHE A 60 -6.06 1.08 -8.46
C PHE A 60 -6.16 1.35 -6.96
N TYR A 61 -5.08 1.06 -6.25
CA TYR A 61 -4.97 1.32 -4.81
C TYR A 61 -3.71 2.13 -4.52
N LYS A 62 -3.79 3.00 -3.52
CA LYS A 62 -2.63 3.62 -2.88
C LYS A 62 -2.44 3.02 -1.48
N LEU A 63 -1.26 2.47 -1.23
CA LEU A 63 -0.88 1.88 0.05
C LEU A 63 0.25 2.71 0.67
N GLY A 64 0.11 3.06 1.95
CA GLY A 64 1.16 3.69 2.75
C GLY A 64 1.76 2.69 3.73
N PHE A 65 3.08 2.65 3.86
CA PHE A 65 3.79 1.91 4.91
C PHE A 65 4.65 2.86 5.73
N ASP A 66 4.28 3.05 6.99
CA ASP A 66 4.99 3.89 7.95
C ASP A 66 6.07 3.07 8.68
N CYS A 67 7.33 3.36 8.39
CA CYS A 67 8.47 2.65 8.99
C CYS A 67 8.67 2.95 10.48
N SER A 68 8.06 4.02 11.01
CA SER A 68 8.22 4.40 12.43
C SER A 68 7.39 3.52 13.37
N ASN A 69 6.25 3.01 12.89
CA ASN A 69 5.31 2.23 13.69
C ASN A 69 4.87 0.91 13.05
N LEU A 70 5.44 0.58 11.89
CA LEU A 70 5.20 -0.65 11.12
C LEU A 70 3.74 -0.83 10.68
N LYS A 71 3.00 0.27 10.48
CA LYS A 71 1.61 0.23 10.02
C LYS A 71 1.51 0.34 8.51
N TRP A 72 0.55 -0.41 7.97
CA TRP A 72 0.08 -0.26 6.60
C TRP A 72 -1.28 0.43 6.58
N ILE A 73 -1.43 1.40 5.68
CA ILE A 73 -2.66 2.15 5.46
C ILE A 73 -3.11 1.98 4.02
N LEU A 74 -4.39 1.73 3.82
CA LEU A 74 -5.05 1.97 2.53
C LEU A 74 -5.38 3.46 2.46
N GLU A 75 -4.61 4.18 1.64
CA GLU A 75 -4.70 5.63 1.49
C GLU A 75 -5.78 6.02 0.50
N ALA A 76 -5.97 5.22 -0.56
CA ALA A 76 -7.00 5.50 -1.55
C ALA A 76 -7.33 4.29 -2.43
N VAL A 77 -8.50 4.33 -3.05
CA VAL A 77 -8.96 3.36 -4.06
C VAL A 77 -9.65 4.06 -5.23
N GLU A 78 -9.48 3.54 -6.43
CA GLU A 78 -10.15 3.99 -7.65
C GLU A 78 -10.50 2.78 -8.51
N ASP A 79 -11.74 2.71 -8.97
CA ASP A 79 -12.14 1.71 -9.96
C ASP A 79 -11.53 2.09 -11.33
N ASP A 80 -11.02 1.13 -12.09
CA ASP A 80 -10.45 1.33 -13.44
C ASP A 80 -11.54 1.57 -14.52
N SER A 81 -12.79 1.80 -14.11
CA SER A 81 -14.00 1.83 -14.98
C SER A 81 -14.45 3.23 -15.37
#